data_AF-S0F1K3-F1
#
_entry.id   AF-S0F1K3-F1
#
_cell.length_a   1.000
_cell.length_b   1.000
_cell.length_c   1.000
_cell.angle_alpha   90.00
_cell.angle_beta   90.00
_cell.angle_gamma   90.00
#
_symmetry.space_group_name_H-M   'P 1'
#
loop_
_entity.id
_entity.type
_entity.pdbx_description
1 polymer ?
#
loop_
_entity_poly.entity_id
_entity_poly.type
_entity_poly.pdbx_seq_one_letter_code
_entity_poly.pdbx_strand_id
1 'polypeptide(L)'
;MTRSGGDFQPRPLKRLFTANQCWTSFLDAGGLRDIEVEAVTKMLACGTRILGVKEYNCDKPECPHVRYVTNSCGSRACPSCGKKATDLWIATQLNRLPDCDWVHLVFTLPDTLWPVFESNRWLLNDVCRLAVENLLYAARKRGLEPGIFCAIHTYGRRLNWHPHVHVSVTCGGLNKHGHWKKLSFLKDAMRSRWMWNMRQLLLKAWSEGLAMPESLSHITTESQWRSLVLKAGGKYWHVYMSKKTAGGRNTARYLGRYLKKPPIAASRLAHYNGGASLSFRYLDHKTGETATETLTQRELVARLKQHIPEKFFKMVRYFGFLANRVCGEKLPQVYRALGMDKPEPVAKVCYAQMVKQFLSRDPFECVLCGGRMVYRRAIAGLNVSGLKKNARDISLLRYMPA
;
A
#
# COMPACT_ATOMS: atom_id res chain seq x y z
N MET A 1 10.57 2.22 37.28
CA MET A 1 9.61 1.24 37.78
C MET A 1 9.15 0.35 36.64
N THR A 2 9.47 -0.93 36.77
CA THR A 2 9.04 -2.13 36.02
C THR A 2 8.13 -1.92 34.81
N ARG A 3 8.67 -2.16 33.60
CA ARG A 3 7.89 -2.51 32.40
C ARG A 3 7.08 -3.76 32.75
N SER A 4 5.79 -3.62 33.00
CA SER A 4 4.88 -4.75 33.01
C SER A 4 4.94 -5.41 31.64
N GLY A 5 5.45 -6.64 31.61
CA GLY A 5 5.48 -7.48 30.43
C GLY A 5 4.06 -7.83 30.04
N GLY A 6 3.43 -7.00 29.21
CA GLY A 6 2.22 -7.40 28.50
C GLY A 6 2.61 -8.48 27.49
N ASP A 7 1.98 -9.66 27.59
CA ASP A 7 2.15 -10.75 26.63
C ASP A 7 2.05 -10.23 25.19
N PHE A 8 3.03 -10.60 24.36
CA PHE A 8 3.01 -10.29 22.92
C PHE A 8 1.70 -10.79 22.31
N GLN A 9 0.84 -9.88 21.87
CA GLN A 9 -0.43 -10.23 21.25
C GLN A 9 -0.21 -10.51 19.75
N PRO A 10 -0.30 -11.77 19.28
CA PRO A 10 -0.18 -12.07 17.87
C PRO A 10 -1.37 -11.44 17.12
N ARG A 11 -1.07 -10.67 16.07
CA ARG A 11 -2.07 -10.05 15.17
C ARG A 11 -2.91 -8.93 15.83
N PRO A 12 -2.29 -7.86 16.36
CA PRO A 12 -3.01 -6.79 17.08
C PRO A 12 -4.06 -6.06 16.22
N LEU A 13 -3.89 -6.06 14.89
CA LEU A 13 -4.89 -5.48 13.99
C LEU A 13 -6.21 -6.27 13.97
N LYS A 14 -6.20 -7.60 14.12
CA LYS A 14 -7.45 -8.36 14.22
C LYS A 14 -8.22 -7.96 15.47
N ARG A 15 -7.52 -7.91 16.61
CA ARG A 15 -8.08 -7.48 17.89
C ARG A 15 -8.65 -6.06 17.82
N LEU A 16 -7.97 -5.13 17.13
CA LEU A 16 -8.48 -3.78 16.89
C LEU A 16 -9.86 -3.77 16.19
N PHE A 17 -10.10 -4.71 15.28
CA PHE A 17 -11.38 -4.80 14.56
C PHE A 17 -12.43 -5.64 15.31
N THR A 18 -12.04 -6.61 16.14
CA THR A 18 -13.00 -7.53 16.79
C THR A 18 -13.33 -7.19 18.23
N ALA A 19 -12.42 -6.56 18.98
CA ALA A 19 -12.68 -6.14 20.36
C ALA A 19 -13.86 -5.17 20.40
N ASN A 20 -14.65 -5.22 21.48
CA ASN A 20 -15.85 -4.39 21.68
C ASN A 20 -16.83 -4.45 20.50
N GLN A 21 -16.82 -5.55 19.73
CA GLN A 21 -17.63 -5.75 18.52
C GLN A 21 -17.46 -4.61 17.50
N CYS A 22 -16.28 -3.97 17.46
CA CYS A 22 -16.08 -2.73 16.71
C CYS A 22 -16.44 -2.88 15.23
N TRP A 23 -15.91 -3.89 14.53
CA TRP A 23 -16.24 -4.12 13.13
C TRP A 23 -17.71 -4.52 12.91
N THR A 24 -18.31 -5.30 13.82
CA THR A 24 -19.74 -5.65 13.78
C THR A 24 -20.60 -4.39 13.82
N SER A 25 -20.27 -3.44 14.70
CA SER A 25 -20.98 -2.15 14.77
C SER A 25 -20.79 -1.23 13.55
N PHE A 26 -19.83 -1.51 12.67
CA PHE A 26 -19.75 -0.87 11.34
C PHE A 26 -20.63 -1.60 10.32
N LEU A 27 -20.69 -2.93 10.37
CA LEU A 27 -21.57 -3.73 9.51
C LEU A 27 -23.03 -3.38 9.78
N ASP A 28 -23.43 -3.32 11.06
CA ASP A 28 -24.80 -3.04 11.48
C ASP A 28 -25.23 -1.60 11.15
N ALA A 29 -24.31 -0.64 11.22
CA ALA A 29 -24.57 0.77 10.88
C ALA A 29 -24.71 1.02 9.36
N GLY A 30 -24.26 0.09 8.52
CA GLY A 30 -24.29 0.26 7.07
C GLY A 30 -23.31 1.32 6.53
N GLY A 31 -23.52 1.76 5.28
CA GLY A 31 -22.69 2.79 4.63
C GLY A 31 -21.27 2.36 4.29
N LEU A 32 -20.97 1.06 4.36
CA LEU A 32 -19.65 0.51 4.00
C LEU A 32 -19.55 0.28 2.51
N ARG A 33 -18.36 0.56 1.95
CA ARG A 33 -18.06 0.15 0.57
C ARG A 33 -17.92 -1.36 0.53
N ASP A 34 -18.37 -1.99 -0.57
CA ASP A 34 -18.29 -3.44 -0.73
C ASP A 34 -16.86 -4.00 -0.52
N ILE A 35 -15.87 -3.27 -1.03
CA ILE A 35 -14.46 -3.61 -0.88
C ILE A 35 -13.94 -3.49 0.56
N GLU A 36 -14.53 -2.62 1.40
CA GLU A 36 -14.20 -2.54 2.82
C GLU A 36 -14.65 -3.82 3.53
N VAL A 37 -15.90 -4.25 3.28
CA VAL A 37 -16.44 -5.52 3.79
C VAL A 37 -15.59 -6.69 3.32
N GLU A 38 -15.30 -6.78 2.02
CA GLU A 38 -14.46 -7.84 1.46
C GLU A 38 -13.06 -7.87 2.11
N ALA A 39 -12.37 -6.73 2.14
CA ALA A 39 -10.97 -6.68 2.56
C ALA A 39 -10.78 -6.93 4.05
N VAL A 40 -11.66 -6.38 4.90
CA VAL A 40 -11.62 -6.58 6.36
C VAL A 40 -12.03 -8.00 6.71
N THR A 41 -13.10 -8.53 6.11
CA THR A 41 -13.53 -9.92 6.36
C THR A 41 -12.46 -10.93 5.97
N LYS A 42 -11.82 -10.74 4.81
CA LYS A 42 -10.61 -11.52 4.42
C LYS A 42 -9.50 -11.42 5.46
N MET A 43 -9.23 -10.23 5.99
CA MET A 43 -8.20 -10.01 7.01
C MET A 43 -8.53 -10.77 8.30
N LEU A 44 -9.79 -10.73 8.75
CA LEU A 44 -10.26 -11.44 9.94
C LEU A 44 -10.27 -12.96 9.77
N ALA A 45 -10.63 -13.47 8.59
CA ALA A 45 -10.54 -14.90 8.26
C ALA A 45 -9.09 -15.38 8.02
N CYS A 46 -8.15 -14.49 7.77
CA CYS A 46 -6.78 -14.86 7.42
C CYS A 46 -6.08 -15.67 8.50
N GLY A 47 -5.52 -16.83 8.16
CA GLY A 47 -4.82 -17.66 9.13
C GLY A 47 -5.75 -18.37 10.12
N THR A 48 -6.96 -18.70 9.66
CA THR A 48 -7.90 -19.66 10.28
C THR A 48 -8.29 -20.69 9.20
N ARG A 49 -9.06 -21.72 9.59
CA ARG A 49 -9.57 -22.74 8.64
C ARG A 49 -10.65 -22.22 7.69
N ILE A 50 -11.21 -21.03 7.94
CA ILE A 50 -12.30 -20.42 7.16
C ILE A 50 -11.91 -20.27 5.68
N LEU A 51 -10.64 -19.99 5.39
CA LEU A 51 -10.12 -19.85 4.01
C LEU A 51 -9.62 -21.18 3.41
N GLY A 52 -9.83 -22.29 4.11
CA GLY A 52 -9.28 -23.58 3.78
C GLY A 52 -7.87 -23.79 4.31
N VAL A 53 -7.43 -25.04 4.25
CA VAL A 53 -6.13 -25.49 4.77
C VAL A 53 -5.47 -26.48 3.81
N LYS A 54 -4.15 -26.58 3.89
CA LYS A 54 -3.38 -27.68 3.33
C LYS A 54 -2.98 -28.62 4.46
N GLU A 55 -3.36 -29.88 4.33
CA GLU A 55 -3.02 -30.94 5.26
C GLU A 55 -1.67 -31.55 4.88
N TYR A 56 -0.79 -31.70 5.87
CA TYR A 56 0.49 -32.38 5.76
C TYR A 56 0.57 -33.48 6.81
N ASN A 57 1.10 -34.63 6.43
CA ASN A 57 1.31 -35.77 7.31
C ASN A 57 2.81 -36.02 7.43
N CYS A 58 3.26 -36.55 8.57
CA CYS A 58 4.62 -37.07 8.65
C CYS A 58 4.78 -38.25 7.67
N ASP A 59 5.94 -38.33 7.03
CA ASP A 59 6.34 -39.45 6.18
C ASP A 59 6.58 -40.76 6.95
N LYS A 60 6.94 -40.68 8.24
CA LYS A 60 7.11 -41.85 9.12
C LYS A 60 5.76 -42.48 9.47
N PRO A 61 5.49 -43.75 9.11
CA PRO A 61 4.19 -44.40 9.30
C PRO A 61 3.68 -44.41 10.75
N GLU A 62 4.58 -44.62 11.71
CA GLU A 62 4.26 -44.68 13.14
C GLU A 62 3.99 -43.30 13.77
N CYS A 63 4.24 -42.21 13.04
CA CYS A 63 4.11 -40.87 13.59
C CYS A 63 2.71 -40.29 13.32
N PRO A 64 1.88 -40.04 14.36
CA PRO A 64 0.50 -39.57 14.17
C PRO A 64 0.43 -38.07 13.83
N HIS A 65 1.56 -37.39 13.61
CA HIS A 65 1.59 -35.95 13.45
C HIS A 65 0.93 -35.51 12.12
N VAL A 66 -0.15 -34.73 12.26
CA VAL A 66 -0.83 -34.03 11.17
C VAL A 66 -0.73 -32.53 11.39
N ARG A 67 -0.35 -31.80 10.34
CA ARG A 67 -0.24 -30.34 10.35
C ARG A 67 -1.16 -29.71 9.33
N TYR A 68 -1.96 -28.75 9.77
CA TYR A 68 -2.79 -27.92 8.90
C TYR A 68 -2.15 -26.55 8.68
N VAL A 69 -1.84 -26.23 7.43
CA VAL A 69 -1.33 -24.91 7.02
C VAL A 69 -2.48 -24.11 6.42
N THR A 70 -2.91 -23.06 7.10
CA THR A 70 -4.02 -22.19 6.67
C THR A 70 -3.67 -21.38 5.43
N ASN A 71 -4.64 -21.21 4.52
CA ASN A 71 -4.49 -20.36 3.35
C ASN A 71 -4.39 -18.87 3.73
N SER A 72 -3.59 -18.13 2.97
CA SER A 72 -3.45 -16.68 3.10
C SER A 72 -4.59 -15.94 2.38
N CYS A 73 -5.16 -14.91 2.99
CA CYS A 73 -6.29 -14.18 2.39
C CYS A 73 -5.92 -13.28 1.19
N GLY A 74 -4.65 -12.92 1.03
CA GLY A 74 -4.18 -12.01 -0.02
C GLY A 74 -4.68 -10.56 0.09
N SER A 75 -5.49 -10.23 1.11
CA SER A 75 -6.04 -8.89 1.30
C SER A 75 -4.95 -7.89 1.68
N ARG A 76 -5.05 -6.68 1.11
CA ARG A 76 -4.19 -5.55 1.49
C ARG A 76 -4.47 -5.03 2.90
N ALA A 77 -5.67 -5.27 3.42
CA ALA A 77 -6.01 -4.98 4.80
C ALA A 77 -5.31 -5.93 5.78
N CYS A 78 -4.74 -7.06 5.31
CA CYS A 78 -4.04 -8.02 6.15
C CYS A 78 -2.54 -7.68 6.27
N PRO A 79 -2.03 -7.38 7.48
CA PRO A 79 -0.61 -7.08 7.69
C PRO A 79 0.32 -8.22 7.29
N SER A 80 -0.06 -9.46 7.60
CA SER A 80 0.76 -10.65 7.32
C SER A 80 0.89 -10.91 5.81
N CYS A 81 -0.25 -10.91 5.09
CA CYS A 81 -0.23 -11.05 3.63
C CYS A 81 0.48 -9.87 2.96
N GLY A 82 0.22 -8.66 3.45
CA GLY A 82 0.84 -7.45 2.97
C GLY A 82 2.36 -7.41 3.16
N LYS A 83 2.88 -7.93 4.28
CA LYS A 83 4.33 -8.04 4.53
C LYS A 83 5.02 -8.91 3.48
N LYS A 84 4.53 -10.13 3.27
CA LYS A 84 5.07 -11.04 2.23
C LYS A 84 5.01 -10.39 0.85
N ALA A 85 3.88 -9.77 0.51
CA ALA A 85 3.69 -9.12 -0.78
C ALA A 85 4.63 -7.92 -0.96
N THR A 86 4.87 -7.13 0.10
CA THR A 86 5.86 -6.05 0.13
C THR A 86 7.26 -6.58 -0.08
N ASP A 87 7.67 -7.64 0.64
CA ASP A 87 9.03 -8.18 0.55
C ASP A 87 9.33 -8.72 -0.84
N LEU A 88 8.39 -9.48 -1.41
CA LEU A 88 8.51 -9.97 -2.77
C LEU A 88 8.65 -8.82 -3.77
N TRP A 89 7.84 -7.78 -3.62
CA TRP A 89 7.91 -6.61 -4.49
C TRP A 89 9.25 -5.87 -4.37
N ILE A 90 9.74 -5.66 -3.14
CA ILE A 90 11.04 -5.04 -2.89
C ILE A 90 12.13 -5.89 -3.56
N ALA A 91 12.16 -7.20 -3.33
CA ALA A 91 13.14 -8.10 -3.93
C ALA A 91 13.14 -8.00 -5.47
N THR A 92 11.96 -8.02 -6.09
CA THR A 92 11.81 -7.82 -7.54
C THR A 92 12.31 -6.44 -7.99
N GLN A 93 12.04 -5.36 -7.24
CA GLN A 93 12.51 -4.02 -7.63
C GLN A 93 14.02 -3.89 -7.49
N LEU A 94 14.60 -4.37 -6.38
CA LEU A 94 16.05 -4.29 -6.14
C LEU A 94 16.87 -4.97 -7.24
N ASN A 95 16.31 -6.00 -7.85
CA ASN A 95 16.92 -6.72 -8.96
C ASN A 95 16.70 -6.08 -10.32
N ARG A 96 15.73 -5.16 -10.44
CA ARG A 96 15.32 -4.61 -11.74
C ARG A 96 15.82 -3.18 -11.95
N LEU A 97 15.96 -2.41 -10.87
CA LEU A 97 16.29 -0.99 -10.98
C LEU A 97 17.75 -0.81 -11.39
N PRO A 98 18.04 0.01 -12.42
CA PRO A 98 19.41 0.32 -12.83
C PRO A 98 20.20 1.03 -11.73
N ASP A 99 21.51 0.82 -11.75
CA ASP A 99 22.47 1.50 -10.89
C ASP A 99 22.80 2.87 -11.46
N CYS A 100 21.93 3.82 -11.16
CA CYS A 100 22.09 5.22 -11.51
C CYS A 100 21.59 6.08 -10.35
N ASP A 101 21.79 7.39 -10.46
CA ASP A 101 21.16 8.32 -9.53
C ASP A 101 19.64 8.29 -9.66
N TRP A 102 18.95 8.34 -8.52
CA TRP A 102 17.51 8.50 -8.42
C TRP A 102 17.16 9.74 -7.63
N VAL A 103 15.99 10.31 -7.91
CA VAL A 103 15.36 11.31 -7.03
C VAL A 103 13.95 10.86 -6.67
N HIS A 104 13.59 11.07 -5.42
CA HIS A 104 12.28 10.79 -4.88
C HIS A 104 11.50 12.09 -4.72
N LEU A 105 10.31 12.15 -5.31
CA LEU A 105 9.39 13.28 -5.23
C LEU A 105 8.12 12.89 -4.48
N VAL A 106 7.54 13.85 -3.77
CA VAL A 106 6.19 13.72 -3.20
C VAL A 106 5.35 14.89 -3.67
N PHE A 107 4.30 14.59 -4.41
CA PHE A 107 3.30 15.55 -4.88
C PHE A 107 2.10 15.49 -3.94
N THR A 108 1.81 16.59 -3.26
CA THR A 108 0.62 16.72 -2.40
C THR A 108 -0.42 17.62 -3.05
N LEU A 109 -1.67 17.49 -2.63
CA LEU A 109 -2.72 18.45 -2.95
C LEU A 109 -3.12 19.25 -1.70
N PRO A 110 -3.63 20.49 -1.87
CA PRO A 110 -4.24 21.28 -0.80
C PRO A 110 -5.33 20.50 -0.06
N ASP A 111 -5.44 20.72 1.25
CA ASP A 111 -6.44 20.11 2.12
C ASP A 111 -7.88 20.47 1.75
N THR A 112 -8.10 21.69 1.25
CA THR A 112 -9.38 22.13 0.70
C THR A 112 -9.91 21.25 -0.43
N LEU A 113 -9.04 20.49 -1.10
CA LEU A 113 -9.42 19.56 -2.17
C LEU A 113 -9.56 18.12 -1.68
N TRP A 114 -9.09 17.76 -0.47
CA TRP A 114 -9.12 16.37 -0.01
C TRP A 114 -10.54 15.76 0.05
N PRO A 115 -11.58 16.48 0.54
CA PRO A 115 -12.94 15.96 0.56
C PRO A 115 -13.48 15.62 -0.84
N VAL A 116 -13.07 16.36 -1.87
CA VAL A 116 -13.44 16.07 -3.26
C VAL A 116 -12.96 14.69 -3.67
N PHE A 117 -11.69 14.35 -3.39
CA PHE A 117 -11.11 13.04 -3.69
C PHE A 117 -11.64 11.92 -2.80
N GLU A 118 -12.13 12.27 -1.60
CA GLU A 118 -12.75 11.31 -0.70
C GLU A 118 -14.08 10.80 -1.26
N SER A 119 -14.95 11.72 -1.67
CA SER A 119 -16.25 11.43 -2.29
C SER A 119 -16.12 10.89 -3.71
N ASN A 120 -15.10 11.33 -4.45
CA ASN A 120 -14.88 10.99 -5.86
C ASN A 120 -13.59 10.19 -6.05
N ARG A 121 -13.55 8.99 -5.46
CA ARG A 121 -12.35 8.15 -5.40
C ARG A 121 -11.83 7.72 -6.79
N TRP A 122 -12.67 7.79 -7.81
CA TRP A 122 -12.29 7.54 -9.21
C TRP A 122 -11.22 8.53 -9.70
N LEU A 123 -11.21 9.77 -9.18
CA LEU A 123 -10.17 10.77 -9.47
C LEU A 123 -8.76 10.31 -9.07
N LEU A 124 -8.65 9.42 -8.06
CA LEU A 124 -7.36 8.86 -7.61
C LEU A 124 -6.63 8.09 -8.72
N ASN A 125 -7.34 7.66 -9.78
CA ASN A 125 -6.73 6.97 -10.91
C ASN A 125 -5.77 7.86 -11.71
N ASP A 126 -6.09 9.16 -11.83
CA ASP A 126 -5.32 10.11 -12.63
C ASP A 126 -4.16 10.75 -11.89
N VAL A 127 -4.22 10.85 -10.56
CA VAL A 127 -3.24 11.60 -9.74
C VAL A 127 -1.80 11.12 -10.01
N CYS A 128 -1.59 9.80 -10.08
CA CYS A 128 -0.28 9.23 -10.44
C CYS A 128 0.18 9.64 -11.85
N ARG A 129 -0.72 9.51 -12.84
CA ARG A 129 -0.42 9.84 -14.23
C ARG A 129 -0.07 11.32 -14.36
N LEU A 130 -0.82 12.21 -13.70
CA LEU A 130 -0.59 13.66 -13.73
C LEU A 130 0.72 14.06 -13.06
N ALA A 131 1.10 13.40 -11.97
CA ALA A 131 2.40 13.63 -11.32
C ALA A 131 3.56 13.18 -12.21
N VAL A 132 3.42 12.03 -12.88
CA VAL A 132 4.47 11.48 -13.75
C VAL A 132 4.58 12.21 -15.09
N GLU A 133 3.46 12.65 -15.68
CA GLU A 133 3.44 13.39 -16.94
C GLU A 133 4.22 14.71 -16.85
N ASN A 134 4.33 15.27 -15.65
CA ASN A 134 5.18 16.41 -15.35
C ASN A 134 6.67 16.11 -15.61
N LEU A 135 7.14 14.96 -15.12
CA LEU A 135 8.52 14.48 -15.27
C LEU A 135 8.79 14.05 -16.71
N LEU A 136 7.86 13.31 -17.32
CA LEU A 136 7.97 12.87 -18.71
C LEU A 136 8.01 14.07 -19.67
N TYR A 137 7.19 15.10 -19.44
CA TYR A 137 7.24 16.33 -20.22
C TYR A 137 8.62 17.00 -20.16
N ALA A 138 9.20 17.12 -18.96
CA ALA A 138 10.54 17.70 -18.79
C ALA A 138 11.64 16.85 -19.46
N ALA A 139 11.51 15.53 -19.41
CA ALA A 139 12.47 14.62 -20.04
C ALA A 139 12.38 14.63 -21.58
N ARG A 140 11.15 14.65 -22.14
CA ARG A 140 10.92 14.71 -23.58
C ARG A 140 11.48 15.98 -24.22
N LYS A 141 11.44 17.13 -23.53
CA LYS A 141 12.11 18.36 -23.98
C LYS A 141 13.61 18.22 -24.19
N ARG A 142 14.23 17.20 -23.58
CA ARG A 142 15.65 16.88 -23.72
C ARG A 142 15.88 15.62 -24.57
N GLY A 143 14.83 15.07 -25.19
CA GLY A 143 14.89 13.85 -25.97
C GLY A 143 15.24 12.60 -25.14
N LEU A 144 14.92 12.59 -23.85
CA LEU A 144 15.26 11.50 -22.93
C LEU A 144 14.03 10.75 -22.42
N GLU A 145 14.16 9.44 -22.29
CA GLU A 145 13.18 8.54 -21.69
C GLU A 145 13.72 8.04 -20.32
N PRO A 146 13.24 8.57 -19.19
CA PRO A 146 13.66 8.15 -17.86
C PRO A 146 12.87 6.92 -17.38
N GLY A 147 13.35 6.28 -16.32
CA GLY A 147 12.66 5.20 -15.63
C GLY A 147 11.89 5.78 -14.46
N ILE A 148 10.58 5.52 -14.42
CA ILE A 148 9.72 6.07 -13.37
C ILE A 148 8.85 4.98 -12.78
N PHE A 149 8.73 4.98 -11.47
CA PHE A 149 7.64 4.30 -10.79
C PHE A 149 7.03 5.22 -9.75
N CYS A 150 5.72 5.12 -9.58
CA CYS A 150 5.01 5.95 -8.62
C CYS A 150 4.01 5.13 -7.84
N ALA A 151 3.66 5.67 -6.68
CA ALA A 151 2.58 5.16 -5.88
C ALA A 151 1.78 6.25 -5.22
N ILE A 152 0.48 6.04 -5.12
CA ILE A 152 -0.41 6.91 -4.36
C ILE A 152 -0.53 6.40 -2.93
N HIS A 153 -0.55 7.30 -1.97
CA HIS A 153 -0.99 7.05 -0.60
C HIS A 153 -2.17 7.97 -0.32
N THR A 154 -3.05 7.54 0.59
CA THR A 154 -4.26 8.28 0.96
C THR A 154 -4.29 8.67 2.44
N TYR A 155 -3.16 8.56 3.13
CA TYR A 155 -3.07 8.74 4.58
C TYR A 155 -1.84 9.53 5.00
N GLY A 156 -2.00 10.40 5.99
CA GLY A 156 -0.89 11.05 6.68
C GLY A 156 -0.31 10.20 7.80
N ARG A 157 0.67 10.74 8.54
CA ARG A 157 1.22 10.08 9.73
C ARG A 157 0.19 9.88 10.86
N ARG A 158 -0.83 10.76 10.89
CA ARG A 158 -2.01 10.71 11.78
C ARG A 158 -3.11 9.77 11.25
N LEU A 159 -2.91 9.13 10.11
CA LEU A 159 -3.91 8.28 9.42
C LEU A 159 -5.17 9.04 9.01
N ASN A 160 -5.10 10.36 8.91
CA ASN A 160 -6.15 11.18 8.32
C ASN A 160 -6.10 11.07 6.80
N TRP A 161 -7.25 11.29 6.14
CA TRP A 161 -7.33 11.38 4.69
C TRP A 161 -6.34 12.42 4.16
N HIS A 162 -5.38 11.95 3.37
CA HIS A 162 -4.30 12.75 2.83
C HIS A 162 -3.78 12.12 1.54
N PRO A 163 -4.49 12.27 0.42
CA PRO A 163 -4.04 11.80 -0.87
C PRO A 163 -2.75 12.52 -1.31
N HIS A 164 -1.71 11.74 -1.62
CA HIS A 164 -0.45 12.24 -2.15
C HIS A 164 0.25 11.16 -2.99
N VAL A 165 1.08 11.59 -3.92
CA VAL A 165 1.80 10.68 -4.82
C VAL A 165 3.28 10.72 -4.53
N HIS A 166 3.81 9.55 -4.24
CA HIS A 166 5.23 9.28 -4.23
C HIS A 166 5.69 8.91 -5.63
N VAL A 167 6.73 9.59 -6.14
CA VAL A 167 7.30 9.29 -7.45
C VAL A 167 8.80 9.10 -7.31
N SER A 168 9.31 8.07 -7.97
CA SER A 168 10.74 7.78 -8.04
C SER A 168 11.15 7.77 -9.50
N VAL A 169 12.13 8.59 -9.83
CA VAL A 169 12.59 8.80 -11.20
C VAL A 169 14.11 8.75 -11.26
N THR A 170 14.64 8.16 -12.33
CA THR A 170 16.06 8.18 -12.62
C THR A 170 16.53 9.59 -12.96
N CYS A 171 17.70 10.00 -12.46
CA CYS A 171 18.39 11.22 -12.85
C CYS A 171 19.16 11.04 -14.18
N GLY A 172 18.55 10.29 -15.10
CA GLY A 172 19.03 10.04 -16.44
C GLY A 172 18.01 9.23 -17.23
N GLY A 173 18.24 9.10 -18.53
CA GLY A 173 17.35 8.36 -19.42
C GLY A 173 18.04 8.00 -20.73
N LEU A 174 17.40 7.14 -21.50
CA LEU A 174 17.83 6.78 -22.84
C LEU A 174 17.45 7.88 -23.82
N ASN A 175 18.35 8.25 -24.71
CA ASN A 175 18.00 9.02 -25.90
C ASN A 175 17.50 8.10 -27.03
N LYS A 176 17.13 8.69 -28.18
CA LYS A 176 16.68 7.94 -29.37
C LYS A 176 17.71 6.93 -29.94
N HIS A 177 18.99 7.07 -29.59
CA HIS A 177 20.08 6.20 -30.02
C HIS A 177 20.42 5.12 -28.96
N GLY A 178 19.67 5.03 -27.87
CA GLY A 178 19.96 4.08 -26.79
C GLY A 178 21.12 4.48 -25.88
N HIS A 179 21.61 5.72 -25.97
CA HIS A 179 22.66 6.22 -25.07
C HIS A 179 22.07 6.80 -23.80
N TRP A 180 22.71 6.51 -22.66
CA TRP A 180 22.35 7.10 -21.38
C TRP A 180 22.83 8.56 -21.29
N LYS A 181 21.94 9.46 -20.88
CA LYS A 181 22.28 10.87 -20.60
C LYS A 181 21.70 11.30 -19.26
N LYS A 182 22.43 12.17 -18.55
CA LYS A 182 22.01 12.69 -17.24
C LYS A 182 20.79 13.61 -17.38
N LEU A 183 19.92 13.56 -16.37
CA LEU A 183 18.69 14.34 -16.30
C LEU A 183 18.54 14.94 -14.89
N SER A 184 18.12 16.20 -14.82
CA SER A 184 17.79 16.89 -13.57
C SER A 184 16.39 17.51 -13.64
N PHE A 185 15.74 17.69 -12.49
CA PHE A 185 14.40 18.28 -12.43
C PHE A 185 14.42 19.54 -11.57
N LEU A 186 13.62 20.53 -11.97
CA LEU A 186 13.48 21.79 -11.24
C LEU A 186 12.21 21.74 -10.39
N LYS A 187 12.36 21.78 -9.07
CA LYS A 187 11.27 21.66 -8.10
C LYS A 187 10.13 22.64 -8.37
N ASP A 188 10.45 23.92 -8.61
CA ASP A 188 9.42 24.96 -8.79
C ASP A 188 8.67 24.81 -10.11
N ALA A 189 9.36 24.41 -11.18
CA ALA A 189 8.71 24.07 -12.45
C ALA A 189 7.77 22.87 -12.29
N MET A 190 8.19 21.84 -11.53
CA MET A 190 7.34 20.70 -11.21
C MET A 190 6.12 21.13 -10.41
N ARG A 191 6.27 22.00 -9.41
CA ARG A 191 5.15 22.52 -8.61
C ARG A 191 4.12 23.24 -9.48
N SER A 192 4.55 24.15 -10.35
CA SER A 192 3.64 24.93 -11.21
C SER A 192 2.86 24.03 -12.17
N ARG A 193 3.54 23.07 -12.82
CA ARG A 193 2.88 22.13 -13.74
C ARG A 193 1.97 21.13 -13.02
N TRP A 194 2.34 20.71 -11.80
CA TRP A 194 1.50 19.86 -10.96
C TRP A 194 0.17 20.54 -10.62
N MET A 195 0.23 21.79 -10.14
CA MET A 195 -0.94 22.61 -9.87
C MET A 195 -1.81 22.77 -11.12
N TRP A 196 -1.21 23.08 -12.27
CA TRP A 196 -1.95 23.21 -13.53
C TRP A 196 -2.65 21.90 -13.92
N ASN A 197 -1.93 20.77 -13.93
CA ASN A 197 -2.47 19.45 -14.26
C ASN A 197 -3.68 19.07 -13.38
N MET A 198 -3.58 19.32 -12.07
CA MET A 198 -4.66 19.01 -11.13
C MET A 198 -5.87 19.92 -11.30
N ARG A 199 -5.65 21.21 -11.57
CA ARG A 199 -6.74 22.13 -11.89
C ARG A 199 -7.48 21.70 -13.15
N GLN A 200 -6.76 21.32 -14.22
CA GLN A 200 -7.41 20.84 -15.44
C GLN A 200 -8.25 19.59 -15.20
N LEU A 201 -7.75 18.63 -14.41
CA LEU A 201 -8.52 17.44 -14.02
C LEU A 201 -9.81 17.84 -13.30
N LEU A 202 -9.73 18.70 -12.29
CA LEU A 202 -10.87 19.08 -11.46
C LEU A 202 -11.90 19.93 -12.22
N LEU A 203 -11.45 20.83 -13.10
CA LEU A 203 -12.34 21.59 -13.97
C LEU A 203 -13.14 20.66 -14.89
N LYS A 204 -12.48 19.67 -15.49
CA LYS A 204 -13.15 18.66 -16.34
C LYS A 204 -14.09 17.75 -15.53
N ALA A 205 -13.71 17.38 -14.32
CA ALA A 205 -14.47 16.45 -13.48
C ALA A 205 -15.87 16.97 -13.14
N TRP A 206 -16.10 18.28 -13.14
CA TRP A 206 -17.43 18.87 -12.95
C TRP A 206 -18.45 18.35 -13.97
N SER A 207 -18.10 18.40 -15.27
CA SER A 207 -18.97 17.91 -16.34
C SER A 207 -19.16 16.39 -16.34
N GLU A 208 -18.34 15.65 -15.58
CA GLU A 208 -18.42 14.19 -15.46
C GLU A 208 -19.32 13.73 -14.30
N GLY A 209 -20.03 14.66 -13.62
CA GLY A 209 -20.98 14.32 -12.56
C GLY A 209 -20.32 14.12 -11.19
N LEU A 210 -19.52 15.10 -10.77
CA LEU A 210 -18.82 15.06 -9.48
C LEU A 210 -19.81 15.03 -8.30
N ALA A 211 -19.64 14.08 -7.38
CA ALA A 211 -20.38 14.05 -6.12
C ALA A 211 -19.81 15.11 -5.17
N MET A 212 -20.58 16.16 -4.87
CA MET A 212 -20.12 17.24 -4.00
C MET A 212 -20.04 16.76 -2.55
N PRO A 213 -18.88 16.85 -1.87
CA PRO A 213 -18.79 16.50 -0.45
C PRO A 213 -19.61 17.48 0.40
N GLU A 214 -20.08 17.00 1.55
CA GLU A 214 -20.91 17.78 2.49
C GLU A 214 -20.27 19.12 2.89
N SER A 215 -18.95 19.12 3.11
CA SER A 215 -18.19 20.34 3.44
C SER A 215 -18.18 21.39 2.32
N LEU A 216 -18.56 21.01 1.10
CA LEU A 216 -18.62 21.88 -0.08
C LEU A 216 -20.05 21.94 -0.67
N SER A 217 -21.07 21.58 0.10
CA SER A 217 -22.48 21.57 -0.33
C SER A 217 -23.01 22.93 -0.82
N HIS A 218 -22.38 24.02 -0.37
CA HIS A 218 -22.66 25.39 -0.83
C HIS A 218 -22.23 25.67 -2.28
N ILE A 219 -21.46 24.77 -2.91
CA ILE A 219 -21.04 24.87 -4.31
C ILE A 219 -22.09 24.18 -5.18
N THR A 220 -22.96 24.97 -5.80
CA THR A 220 -24.10 24.48 -6.58
C THR A 220 -23.98 24.79 -8.07
N THR A 221 -23.05 25.65 -8.47
CA THR A 221 -22.85 26.07 -9.87
C THR A 221 -21.44 25.83 -10.36
N GLU A 222 -21.28 25.68 -11.69
CA GLU A 222 -19.95 25.53 -12.31
C GLU A 222 -19.06 26.74 -11.99
N SER A 223 -19.60 27.96 -11.99
CA SER A 223 -18.84 29.17 -11.69
C SER A 223 -18.22 29.14 -10.29
N GLN A 224 -18.99 28.73 -9.27
CA GLN A 224 -18.48 28.55 -7.91
C GLN A 224 -17.42 27.47 -7.84
N TRP A 225 -17.62 26.35 -8.55
CA TRP A 225 -16.63 25.27 -8.63
C TRP A 225 -15.31 25.74 -9.26
N ARG A 226 -15.38 26.43 -10.40
CA ARG A 226 -14.21 27.00 -11.07
C ARG A 226 -13.47 27.97 -10.14
N SER A 227 -14.20 28.82 -9.43
CA SER A 227 -13.63 29.73 -8.42
C SER A 227 -12.89 28.96 -7.32
N LEU A 228 -13.50 27.90 -6.75
CA LEU A 228 -12.84 27.03 -5.77
C LEU A 228 -11.55 26.43 -6.34
N VAL A 229 -11.60 25.75 -7.49
CA VAL A 229 -10.45 25.03 -8.07
C VAL A 229 -9.29 25.99 -8.41
N LEU A 230 -9.60 27.17 -8.93
CA LEU A 230 -8.60 28.16 -9.29
C LEU A 230 -7.98 28.87 -8.08
N LYS A 231 -8.73 29.03 -6.98
CA LYS A 231 -8.24 29.64 -5.73
C LYS A 231 -7.65 28.61 -4.76
N ALA A 232 -7.99 27.34 -4.90
CA ALA A 232 -7.60 26.28 -3.99
C ALA A 232 -6.08 26.20 -3.81
N GLY A 233 -5.69 26.17 -2.53
CA GLY A 233 -4.32 25.94 -2.11
C GLY A 233 -3.37 27.11 -2.19
N GLY A 234 -3.66 28.22 -2.87
CA GLY A 234 -2.74 29.38 -2.93
C GLY A 234 -1.25 28.99 -3.04
N LYS A 235 -0.45 29.29 -2.00
CA LYS A 235 0.98 28.92 -1.91
C LYS A 235 1.24 27.46 -1.45
N TYR A 236 0.24 26.76 -0.93
CA TYR A 236 0.30 25.42 -0.30
C TYR A 236 0.30 24.23 -1.27
N TRP A 237 0.51 24.46 -2.57
CA TRP A 237 0.89 23.38 -3.48
C TRP A 237 2.33 22.96 -3.20
N HIS A 238 2.53 21.78 -2.59
CA HIS A 238 3.86 21.30 -2.23
C HIS A 238 4.31 20.15 -3.13
N VAL A 239 5.52 20.29 -3.66
CA VAL A 239 6.29 19.20 -4.26
C VAL A 239 7.57 19.07 -3.46
N TYR A 240 7.70 17.99 -2.70
CA TYR A 240 8.96 17.62 -2.09
C TYR A 240 9.84 16.95 -3.14
N MET A 241 11.14 17.25 -3.12
CA MET A 241 12.15 16.60 -3.95
C MET A 241 13.34 16.29 -3.06
N SER A 242 13.72 15.02 -2.98
CA SER A 242 14.85 14.58 -2.16
C SER A 242 16.19 15.00 -2.76
N LYS A 243 17.27 14.85 -1.98
CA LYS A 243 18.61 14.73 -2.56
C LYS A 243 18.67 13.50 -3.47
N LYS A 244 19.60 13.52 -4.42
CA LYS A 244 19.88 12.33 -5.24
C LYS A 244 20.35 11.19 -4.35
N THR A 245 19.92 9.98 -4.68
CA THR A 245 20.37 8.75 -4.03
C THR A 245 21.02 7.86 -5.07
N ALA A 246 22.23 7.37 -4.77
CA ALA A 246 22.88 6.36 -5.59
C ALA A 246 22.06 5.05 -5.55
N GLY A 247 21.72 4.55 -6.73
CA GLY A 247 20.95 3.33 -6.93
C GLY A 247 19.48 3.41 -6.47
N GLY A 248 18.67 2.49 -7.00
CA GLY A 248 17.23 2.44 -6.69
C GLY A 248 16.88 1.83 -5.32
N ARG A 249 17.88 1.31 -4.57
CA ARG A 249 17.64 0.43 -3.41
C ARG A 249 16.91 1.11 -2.27
N ASN A 250 17.40 2.28 -1.84
CA ASN A 250 16.83 3.01 -0.72
C ASN A 250 15.40 3.47 -1.05
N THR A 251 15.19 3.90 -2.27
CA THR A 251 13.90 4.36 -2.78
C THR A 251 12.88 3.21 -2.86
N ALA A 252 13.26 2.05 -3.40
CA ALA A 252 12.40 0.87 -3.43
C ALA A 252 12.05 0.38 -2.02
N ARG A 253 13.02 0.33 -1.10
CA ARG A 253 12.75 -0.03 0.30
C ARG A 253 11.84 0.97 0.99
N TYR A 254 12.05 2.27 0.78
CA TYR A 254 11.23 3.33 1.36
C TYR A 254 9.77 3.20 0.91
N LEU A 255 9.53 3.08 -0.39
CA LEU A 255 8.19 2.93 -0.93
C LEU A 255 7.55 1.60 -0.53
N GLY A 256 8.28 0.49 -0.63
CA GLY A 256 7.75 -0.84 -0.34
C GLY A 256 7.14 -0.98 1.06
N ARG A 257 7.63 -0.22 2.04
CA ARG A 257 7.21 -0.29 3.45
C ARG A 257 5.70 -0.20 3.66
N TYR A 258 4.96 0.55 2.85
CA TYR A 258 3.53 0.78 3.07
C TYR A 258 2.62 0.60 1.85
N LEU A 259 3.16 0.06 0.75
CA LEU A 259 2.39 -0.12 -0.48
C LEU A 259 1.44 -1.29 -0.47
N LYS A 260 1.73 -2.37 0.25
CA LYS A 260 0.95 -3.61 0.15
C LYS A 260 0.34 -4.05 1.47
N LYS A 261 0.46 -3.24 2.52
CA LYS A 261 -0.07 -3.52 3.85
C LYS A 261 -0.86 -2.31 4.39
N PRO A 262 -1.62 -2.47 5.49
CA PRO A 262 -2.37 -1.36 6.11
C PRO A 262 -1.46 -0.19 6.49
N PRO A 263 -1.99 1.04 6.57
CA PRO A 263 -1.22 2.25 6.85
C PRO A 263 -0.74 2.36 8.31
N ILE A 264 -0.88 1.31 9.10
CA ILE A 264 -0.43 1.23 10.49
C ILE A 264 0.54 0.06 10.67
N ALA A 265 1.67 0.32 11.34
CA ALA A 265 2.59 -0.73 11.72
C ALA A 265 2.02 -1.52 12.91
N ALA A 266 2.17 -2.85 12.90
CA ALA A 266 1.73 -3.70 14.01
C ALA A 266 2.36 -3.28 15.35
N SER A 267 3.59 -2.77 15.33
CA SER A 267 4.28 -2.24 16.52
C SER A 267 3.57 -1.04 17.15
N ARG A 268 2.86 -0.21 16.36
CA ARG A 268 2.03 0.90 16.89
C ARG A 268 0.79 0.41 17.64
N LEU A 269 0.42 -0.86 17.45
CA LEU A 269 -0.72 -1.50 18.10
C LEU A 269 -0.29 -2.58 19.09
N ALA A 270 1.02 -2.76 19.33
CA ALA A 270 1.53 -3.87 20.12
C ALA A 270 1.01 -3.88 21.58
N HIS A 271 0.77 -2.69 22.14
CA HIS A 271 0.24 -2.50 23.49
C HIS A 271 -1.30 -2.39 23.53
N TYR A 272 -1.98 -2.53 22.40
CA TYR A 272 -3.44 -2.45 22.37
C TYR A 272 -4.06 -3.72 22.99
N ASN A 273 -4.69 -3.57 24.14
CA ASN A 273 -5.31 -4.65 24.89
C ASN A 273 -6.85 -4.63 24.83
N GLY A 274 -7.45 -3.92 23.87
CA GLY A 274 -8.91 -3.83 23.74
C GLY A 274 -9.55 -2.64 24.47
N GLY A 275 -8.74 -1.71 24.99
CA GLY A 275 -9.24 -0.45 25.57
C GLY A 275 -10.07 0.37 24.59
N ALA A 276 -10.89 1.27 25.14
CA ALA A 276 -11.75 2.16 24.37
C ALA A 276 -10.95 3.15 23.51
N SER A 277 -9.73 3.50 23.92
CA SER A 277 -8.82 4.41 23.23
C SER A 277 -7.42 3.83 23.03
N LEU A 278 -6.69 4.38 22.06
CA LEU A 278 -5.31 4.08 21.77
C LEU A 278 -4.55 5.36 21.42
N SER A 279 -3.37 5.50 22.00
CA SER A 279 -2.44 6.58 21.70
C SER A 279 -1.28 6.08 20.83
N PHE A 280 -0.90 6.86 19.82
CA PHE A 280 0.31 6.59 19.04
C PHE A 280 1.12 7.86 18.81
N ARG A 281 2.45 7.71 18.83
CA ARG A 281 3.39 8.79 18.56
C ARG A 281 3.60 8.99 17.07
N TYR A 282 3.73 10.25 16.65
CA TYR A 282 4.11 10.63 15.30
C TYR A 282 5.00 11.87 15.31
N LEU A 283 5.91 11.97 14.34
CA LEU A 283 6.71 13.18 14.14
C LEU A 283 5.84 14.21 13.39
N ASP A 284 5.61 15.35 14.02
CA ASP A 284 4.98 16.51 13.39
C ASP A 284 6.05 17.28 12.60
N HIS A 285 5.81 17.47 11.31
CA HIS A 285 6.75 18.18 10.43
C HIS A 285 6.59 19.71 10.49
N LYS A 286 5.48 20.21 11.05
CA LYS A 286 5.28 21.64 11.27
C LYS A 286 6.13 22.12 12.44
N THR A 287 6.16 21.35 13.53
CA THR A 287 6.92 21.69 14.73
C THR A 287 8.31 21.03 14.77
N GLY A 288 8.51 19.92 14.05
CA GLY A 288 9.73 19.12 14.11
C GLY A 288 9.78 18.17 15.31
N GLU A 289 8.71 18.12 16.12
CA GLU A 289 8.67 17.39 17.38
C GLU A 289 7.84 16.10 17.31
N THR A 290 8.08 15.18 18.23
CA THR A 290 7.24 13.97 18.36
C THR A 290 5.99 14.29 19.18
N ALA A 291 4.84 14.28 18.52
CA ALA A 291 3.53 14.45 19.13
C ALA A 291 2.85 13.09 19.39
N THR A 292 1.81 13.10 20.23
CA THR A 292 0.95 11.94 20.52
C THR A 292 -0.47 12.22 20.06
N GLU A 293 -1.06 11.31 19.29
CA GLU A 293 -2.47 11.32 18.94
C GLU A 293 -3.18 10.24 19.76
N THR A 294 -4.30 10.58 20.41
CA THR A 294 -5.18 9.62 21.07
C THR A 294 -6.50 9.55 20.31
N LEU A 295 -6.93 8.34 19.95
CA LEU A 295 -8.19 8.08 19.26
C LEU A 295 -8.95 6.97 19.97
N THR A 296 -10.27 6.99 19.87
CA THR A 296 -11.09 5.81 20.18
C THR A 296 -10.80 4.67 19.20
N GLN A 297 -11.11 3.44 19.62
CA GLN A 297 -11.02 2.27 18.76
C GLN A 297 -11.82 2.46 17.46
N ARG A 298 -13.05 2.98 17.56
CA ARG A 298 -13.95 3.20 16.42
C ARG A 298 -13.39 4.24 15.46
N GLU A 299 -12.85 5.36 15.95
CA GLU A 299 -12.21 6.38 15.10
C GLU A 299 -10.99 5.83 14.37
N LEU A 300 -10.16 5.02 15.04
CA LEU A 300 -9.00 4.41 14.41
C LEU A 300 -9.41 3.40 13.32
N VAL A 301 -10.41 2.55 13.58
CA VAL A 301 -10.96 1.64 12.57
C VAL A 301 -11.57 2.41 11.40
N ALA A 302 -12.28 3.51 11.66
CA ALA A 302 -12.82 4.40 10.63
C ALA A 302 -11.71 4.98 9.74
N ARG A 303 -10.63 5.51 10.34
CA ARG A 303 -9.45 5.98 9.59
C ARG A 303 -8.82 4.86 8.77
N LEU A 304 -8.63 3.66 9.34
CA LEU A 304 -7.99 2.55 8.64
C LEU A 304 -8.81 2.02 7.45
N LYS A 305 -10.13 1.83 7.62
CA LYS A 305 -10.99 1.33 6.53
C LYS A 305 -11.06 2.31 5.37
N GLN A 306 -11.03 3.61 5.66
CA GLN A 306 -11.02 4.68 4.66
C GLN A 306 -9.85 4.56 3.68
N HIS A 307 -8.73 3.93 4.05
CA HIS A 307 -7.57 3.78 3.16
C HIS A 307 -7.57 2.49 2.32
N ILE A 308 -8.61 1.66 2.44
CA ILE A 308 -8.81 0.52 1.55
C ILE A 308 -9.13 1.06 0.16
N PRO A 309 -8.30 0.78 -0.87
CA PRO A 309 -8.53 1.27 -2.23
C PRO A 309 -9.69 0.50 -2.88
N GLU A 310 -10.24 1.06 -3.95
CA GLU A 310 -11.25 0.36 -4.75
C GLU A 310 -10.73 -0.95 -5.33
N LYS A 311 -11.65 -1.87 -5.64
CA LYS A 311 -11.31 -3.15 -6.26
C LYS A 311 -10.56 -2.90 -7.56
N PHE A 312 -9.50 -3.68 -7.79
CA PHE A 312 -8.61 -3.57 -8.96
C PHE A 312 -7.77 -2.28 -9.07
N PHE A 313 -7.90 -1.33 -8.14
CA PHE A 313 -7.11 -0.11 -8.14
C PHE A 313 -5.61 -0.40 -8.04
N LYS A 314 -4.82 0.12 -8.98
CA LYS A 314 -3.38 -0.08 -9.04
C LYS A 314 -2.65 0.98 -8.23
N MET A 315 -2.20 0.60 -7.04
CA MET A 315 -1.50 1.51 -6.13
C MET A 315 -0.10 1.89 -6.60
N VAL A 316 0.57 0.99 -7.33
CA VAL A 316 1.89 1.20 -7.91
C VAL A 316 1.74 1.17 -9.42
N ARG A 317 2.35 2.14 -10.09
CA ARG A 317 2.35 2.27 -11.55
C ARG A 317 3.77 2.54 -12.03
N TYR A 318 4.06 2.10 -13.25
CA TYR A 318 5.39 2.19 -13.85
C TYR A 318 5.30 2.92 -15.19
N PHE A 319 6.28 3.78 -15.48
CA PHE A 319 6.30 4.67 -16.64
C PHE A 319 7.72 4.81 -17.23
N GLY A 320 7.79 5.39 -18.43
CA GLY A 320 9.00 5.45 -19.25
C GLY A 320 9.55 4.05 -19.50
N PHE A 321 10.87 3.87 -19.42
CA PHE A 321 11.47 2.55 -19.66
C PHE A 321 11.10 1.49 -18.61
N LEU A 322 10.51 1.89 -17.47
CA LEU A 322 9.99 0.96 -16.47
C LEU A 322 8.55 0.50 -16.75
N ALA A 323 7.82 1.08 -17.71
CA ALA A 323 6.46 0.67 -18.01
C ALA A 323 6.40 -0.82 -18.39
N ASN A 324 5.43 -1.56 -17.85
CA ASN A 324 5.35 -3.03 -17.98
C ASN A 324 5.36 -3.53 -19.44
N ARG A 325 4.81 -2.74 -20.37
CA ARG A 325 4.74 -3.11 -21.80
C ARG A 325 6.10 -3.08 -22.51
N VAL A 326 7.00 -2.19 -22.08
CA VAL A 326 8.27 -1.92 -22.79
C VAL A 326 9.49 -2.31 -21.96
N CYS A 327 9.33 -2.61 -20.67
CA CYS A 327 10.46 -2.80 -19.78
C CYS A 327 11.33 -4.01 -20.12
N GLY A 328 10.74 -5.08 -20.67
CA GLY A 328 11.48 -6.26 -21.11
C GLY A 328 12.46 -5.95 -22.24
N GLU A 329 12.13 -4.96 -23.08
CA GLU A 329 12.94 -4.51 -24.21
C GLU A 329 13.91 -3.39 -23.78
N LYS A 330 13.42 -2.41 -23.02
CA LYS A 330 14.16 -1.18 -22.69
C LYS A 330 15.18 -1.37 -21.56
N LEU A 331 14.90 -2.19 -20.55
CA LEU A 331 15.85 -2.37 -19.45
C LEU A 331 17.19 -2.98 -19.88
N PRO A 332 17.23 -4.01 -20.75
CA PRO A 332 18.51 -4.47 -21.32
C PRO A 332 19.30 -3.36 -22.03
N GLN A 333 18.63 -2.42 -22.69
CA GLN A 333 19.30 -1.27 -23.31
C GLN A 333 19.86 -0.32 -22.23
N VAL A 334 19.10 -0.07 -21.16
CA VAL A 334 19.57 0.72 -20.02
C VAL A 334 20.80 0.09 -19.36
N TYR A 335 20.78 -1.23 -19.12
CA TYR A 335 21.92 -1.93 -18.52
C TYR A 335 23.16 -1.81 -19.40
N ARG A 336 23.06 -2.09 -20.70
CA ARG A 336 24.18 -1.89 -21.64
C ARG A 336 24.71 -0.46 -21.65
N ALA A 337 23.80 0.53 -21.69
CA ALA A 337 24.17 1.94 -21.71
C ALA A 337 24.83 2.43 -20.41
N LEU A 338 24.64 1.71 -19.30
CA LEU A 338 25.25 1.96 -18.00
C LEU A 338 26.46 1.04 -17.72
N GLY A 339 26.82 0.13 -18.64
CA GLY A 339 27.88 -0.86 -18.40
C GLY A 339 27.53 -1.87 -17.30
N MET A 340 26.23 -2.16 -17.12
CA MET A 340 25.74 -3.12 -16.12
C MET A 340 25.46 -4.49 -16.76
N ASP A 341 25.76 -5.54 -16.01
CA ASP A 341 25.29 -6.88 -16.35
C ASP A 341 23.78 -7.02 -16.15
N LYS A 342 23.17 -7.90 -16.95
CA LYS A 342 21.77 -8.25 -16.78
C LYS A 342 21.63 -9.01 -15.45
N PRO A 343 20.78 -8.53 -14.53
CA PRO A 343 20.62 -9.17 -13.24
C PRO A 343 19.91 -10.53 -13.36
N GLU A 344 20.39 -11.52 -12.61
CA GLU A 344 19.79 -12.85 -12.55
C GLU A 344 18.37 -12.82 -11.96
N PRO A 345 17.49 -13.76 -12.33
CA PRO A 345 16.16 -13.84 -11.72
C PRO A 345 16.22 -14.03 -10.19
N VAL A 346 15.52 -13.18 -9.43
CA VAL A 346 15.44 -13.33 -7.97
C VAL A 346 14.64 -14.58 -7.62
N ALA A 347 15.22 -15.42 -6.75
CA ALA A 347 14.49 -16.52 -6.13
C ALA A 347 13.21 -16.01 -5.44
N LYS A 348 12.06 -16.63 -5.73
CA LYS A 348 10.78 -16.22 -5.15
C LYS A 348 10.80 -16.46 -3.64
N VAL A 349 10.60 -15.40 -2.85
CA VAL A 349 10.43 -15.49 -1.39
C VAL A 349 9.17 -16.31 -1.08
N CYS A 350 9.34 -17.56 -0.64
CA CYS A 350 8.23 -18.42 -0.25
C CYS A 350 7.95 -18.31 1.26
N TYR A 351 6.74 -18.66 1.69
CA TYR A 351 6.39 -18.57 3.12
C TYR A 351 7.26 -19.52 3.96
N ALA A 352 7.61 -20.68 3.41
CA ALA A 352 8.48 -21.63 4.09
C ALA A 352 9.88 -21.07 4.35
N GLN A 353 10.49 -20.38 3.36
CA GLN A 353 11.76 -19.68 3.53
C GLN A 353 11.67 -18.57 4.59
N MET A 354 10.60 -17.76 4.57
CA MET A 354 10.40 -16.71 5.57
C MET A 354 10.28 -17.29 6.98
N VAL A 355 9.54 -18.38 7.15
CA VAL A 355 9.40 -19.07 8.45
C VAL A 355 10.73 -19.67 8.88
N LYS A 356 11.45 -20.35 7.98
CA LYS A 356 12.77 -20.92 8.27
C LYS A 356 13.78 -19.86 8.68
N GLN A 357 13.79 -18.71 8.02
CA GLN A 357 14.67 -17.59 8.37
C GLN A 357 14.29 -16.94 9.72
N PHE A 358 13.00 -16.85 10.03
CA PHE A 358 12.53 -16.18 11.24
C PHE A 358 12.60 -17.07 12.49
N LEU A 359 12.26 -18.36 12.37
CA LEU A 359 12.22 -19.31 13.48
C LEU A 359 13.44 -20.23 13.56
N SER A 360 14.35 -20.15 12.58
CA SER A 360 15.49 -21.07 12.43
C SER A 360 15.10 -22.56 12.43
N ARG A 361 13.89 -22.88 11.94
CA ARG A 361 13.35 -24.25 11.87
C ARG A 361 12.71 -24.51 10.51
N ASP A 362 12.91 -25.71 9.93
CA ASP A 362 12.23 -26.07 8.69
C ASP A 362 10.73 -26.27 8.96
N PRO A 363 9.82 -25.49 8.35
CA PRO A 363 8.38 -25.65 8.52
C PRO A 363 7.83 -26.99 8.01
N PHE A 364 8.63 -27.77 7.29
CA PHE A 364 8.27 -29.11 6.82
C PHE A 364 8.97 -30.22 7.61
N GLU A 365 9.57 -29.91 8.76
CA GLU A 365 10.09 -30.90 9.69
C GLU A 365 9.03 -31.23 10.75
N CYS A 366 8.86 -32.51 11.05
CA CYS A 366 7.94 -33.01 12.05
C CYS A 366 8.47 -32.69 13.45
N VAL A 367 7.69 -31.96 14.24
CA VAL A 367 8.07 -31.56 15.60
C VAL A 367 8.11 -32.73 16.60
N LEU A 368 7.54 -33.90 16.25
CA LEU A 368 7.53 -35.07 17.12
C LEU A 368 8.73 -36.00 16.87
N CYS A 369 9.17 -36.17 15.62
CA CYS A 369 10.12 -37.22 15.26
C CYS A 369 11.19 -36.82 14.23
N GLY A 370 11.24 -35.54 13.83
CA GLY A 370 12.18 -35.02 12.83
C GLY A 370 11.93 -35.48 11.38
N GLY A 371 10.90 -36.30 11.12
CA GLY A 371 10.53 -36.75 9.78
C GLY A 371 10.04 -35.61 8.86
N ARG A 372 9.90 -35.89 7.56
CA ARG A 372 9.40 -34.91 6.58
C ARG A 372 7.89 -34.81 6.65
N MET A 373 7.37 -33.58 6.71
CA MET A 373 5.95 -33.30 6.52
C MET A 373 5.64 -33.27 5.01
N VAL A 374 4.85 -34.22 4.55
CA VAL A 374 4.46 -34.42 3.15
C VAL A 374 3.03 -33.94 2.93
N TYR A 375 2.79 -33.24 1.81
CA TYR A 375 1.47 -32.78 1.46
C TYR A 375 0.52 -33.96 1.22
N ARG A 376 -0.67 -33.93 1.84
CA ARG A 376 -1.69 -34.97 1.67
C ARG A 376 -2.86 -34.49 0.83
N ARG A 377 -3.49 -33.39 1.22
CA ARG A 377 -4.66 -32.82 0.53
C ARG A 377 -4.88 -31.35 0.84
N ALA A 378 -5.72 -30.71 0.04
CA ALA A 378 -6.26 -29.39 0.32
C ALA A 378 -7.72 -29.54 0.76
N ILE A 379 -8.08 -28.88 1.84
CA ILE A 379 -9.46 -28.76 2.32
C ILE A 379 -9.93 -27.36 1.94
N ALA A 380 -11.01 -27.30 1.15
CA ALA A 380 -11.60 -26.06 0.71
C ALA A 380 -12.14 -25.26 1.91
N GLY A 381 -12.19 -23.93 1.76
CA GLY A 381 -12.91 -23.06 2.68
C GLY A 381 -13.79 -22.10 1.90
N LEU A 382 -14.32 -21.09 2.59
CA LEU A 382 -15.21 -20.12 2.00
C LEU A 382 -14.52 -19.29 0.91
N ASN A 383 -15.19 -19.18 -0.24
CA ASN A 383 -14.84 -18.22 -1.27
C ASN A 383 -15.21 -16.78 -0.83
N VAL A 384 -14.90 -15.78 -1.66
CA VAL A 384 -15.13 -14.36 -1.32
C VAL A 384 -16.61 -14.05 -1.04
N SER A 385 -17.53 -14.65 -1.80
CA SER A 385 -18.97 -14.47 -1.59
C SER A 385 -19.39 -15.07 -0.24
N GLY A 386 -18.94 -16.30 0.04
CA GLY A 386 -19.18 -16.98 1.31
C GLY A 386 -18.63 -16.20 2.51
N LEU A 387 -17.43 -15.62 2.39
CA LEU A 387 -16.86 -14.75 3.43
C LEU A 387 -17.77 -13.55 3.69
N LYS A 388 -18.21 -12.84 2.64
CA LYS A 388 -19.06 -11.66 2.78
C LYS A 388 -20.42 -12.00 3.40
N LYS A 389 -21.05 -13.11 2.98
CA LYS A 389 -22.30 -13.61 3.54
C LYS A 389 -22.18 -13.83 5.05
N ASN A 390 -21.02 -14.30 5.51
CA ASN A 390 -20.76 -14.56 6.93
C ASN A 390 -19.89 -13.47 7.59
N ALA A 391 -19.81 -12.26 7.03
CA ALA A 391 -18.91 -11.21 7.53
C ALA A 391 -19.15 -10.88 9.01
N ARG A 392 -20.41 -10.92 9.43
CA ARG A 392 -20.84 -10.67 10.80
C ARG A 392 -20.40 -11.75 11.78
N ASP A 393 -20.51 -13.03 11.42
CA ASP A 393 -20.05 -14.12 12.29
C ASP A 393 -18.52 -14.17 12.37
N ILE A 394 -17.85 -13.88 11.25
CA ILE A 394 -16.38 -13.73 11.21
C ILE A 394 -15.92 -12.58 12.11
N SER A 395 -16.65 -11.47 12.17
CA SER A 395 -16.30 -10.32 13.00
C SER A 395 -16.48 -10.57 14.50
N LEU A 396 -17.42 -11.45 14.85
CA LEU A 396 -17.65 -11.93 16.20
C LEU A 396 -16.78 -13.13 16.59
N LEU A 397 -15.88 -13.58 15.71
CA LEU A 397 -15.04 -14.77 15.90
C LEU A 397 -15.86 -16.04 16.19
N ARG A 398 -17.09 -16.12 15.69
CA ARG A 398 -17.97 -17.28 15.87
C ARG A 398 -17.50 -18.44 15.00
N TYR A 399 -17.74 -19.65 15.48
CA TYR A 399 -17.56 -20.85 14.67
C TYR A 399 -18.51 -20.80 13.47
N MET A 400 -18.02 -21.19 12.31
CA MET A 400 -18.82 -21.35 11.10
C MET A 400 -18.49 -22.72 10.51
N PRO A 401 -19.48 -23.61 10.31
CA PRO A 401 -19.26 -24.81 9.53
C PRO A 401 -18.90 -24.38 8.10
N ALA A 402 -17.78 -24.91 7.59
CA ALA A 402 -17.27 -24.63 6.26
C ALA A 402 -18.06 -25.37 5.19
#